data_AF-A0A7X0P4A6-F1
#
_entry.id   AF-A0A7X0P4A6-F1
#
_cell.length_a   1.000
_cell.length_b   1.000
_cell.length_c   1.000
_cell.angle_alpha   90.00
_cell.angle_beta   90.00
_cell.angle_gamma   90.00
#
_symmetry.space_group_name_H-M   'P 1'
#
loop_
_entity.id
_entity.type
_entity.pdbx_description
1 polymer ?
#
loop_
_entity_poly.entity_id
_entity_poly.type
_entity_poly.pdbx_seq_one_letter_code
_entity_poly.pdbx_strand_id
1 'polypeptide(L)'
;MKITLETRFNGSLGPVTLREAVEQLRERDLACTVASDAVERKVTIFSDCVERGFTPLRSEIMAAYYVAERDATTEAFDRGLITRGELETRQAALARRFLT
;
A
#
# COMPACT_ATOMS: atom_id res chain seq x y z
N MET A 1 -3.23 11.80 7.08
CA MET A 1 -3.53 10.54 7.80
C MET A 1 -2.36 9.56 7.64
N LYS A 2 -1.98 8.77 8.66
CA LYS A 2 -1.01 7.67 8.48
C LYS A 2 -1.73 6.46 7.87
N ILE A 3 -1.30 6.02 6.70
CA ILE A 3 -1.88 4.85 6.02
C ILE A 3 -1.23 3.59 6.59
N THR A 4 -2.07 2.62 6.94
CA THR A 4 -1.67 1.29 7.42
C THR A 4 -2.45 0.22 6.67
N LEU A 5 -2.03 -1.04 6.80
CA LEU A 5 -2.73 -2.18 6.20
C LEU A 5 -4.18 -2.33 6.72
N GLU A 6 -4.45 -1.78 7.90
CA GLU A 6 -5.76 -1.78 8.57
C GLU A 6 -6.60 -0.53 8.24
N THR A 7 -6.10 0.37 7.39
CA THR A 7 -6.87 1.55 6.95
C THR A 7 -8.11 1.10 6.21
N ARG A 8 -9.29 1.51 6.70
CA ARG A 8 -10.60 1.16 6.15
C ARG A 8 -11.09 2.21 5.16
N PHE A 9 -11.74 1.76 4.09
CA PHE A 9 -12.37 2.63 3.10
C PHE A 9 -13.51 1.92 2.36
N ASN A 10 -14.25 2.69 1.56
CA ASN A 10 -15.32 2.16 0.72
C ASN A 10 -14.71 1.54 -0.56
N GLY A 11 -14.52 0.22 -0.57
CA GLY A 11 -14.15 -0.52 -1.77
C GLY A 11 -15.34 -0.74 -2.71
N SER A 12 -15.08 -1.30 -3.89
CA SER A 12 -16.11 -1.56 -4.90
C SER A 12 -17.18 -2.57 -4.46
N LEU A 13 -16.91 -3.37 -3.41
CA LEU A 13 -17.81 -4.38 -2.86
C LEU A 13 -18.34 -4.01 -1.46
N GLY A 14 -18.12 -2.78 -1.01
CA GLY A 14 -18.46 -2.33 0.34
C GLY A 14 -17.23 -1.94 1.17
N PRO A 15 -17.38 -1.75 2.48
CA PRO A 15 -16.28 -1.38 3.37
C PRO A 15 -15.21 -2.47 3.45
N VAL A 16 -13.94 -2.11 3.25
CA VAL A 16 -12.80 -3.06 3.25
C VAL A 16 -11.55 -2.40 3.87
N THR A 17 -10.59 -3.20 4.34
CA THR A 17 -9.25 -2.75 4.73
C THR A 17 -8.28 -2.72 3.54
N LEU A 18 -7.24 -1.90 3.61
CA LEU A 18 -6.20 -1.86 2.58
C LEU A 18 -5.59 -3.24 2.26
N ARG A 19 -5.43 -4.09 3.29
CA ARG A 19 -5.02 -5.49 3.10
C ARG A 19 -6.01 -6.28 2.27
N GLU A 20 -7.27 -6.32 2.68
CA GLU A 20 -8.34 -7.06 2.01
C GLU A 20 -8.55 -6.58 0.56
N ALA A 21 -8.46 -5.26 0.33
CA ALA A 21 -8.58 -4.69 -1.01
C ALA A 21 -7.53 -5.24 -1.97
N VAL A 22 -6.27 -5.32 -1.52
CA VAL A 22 -5.18 -5.84 -2.34
C VAL A 22 -5.27 -7.35 -2.54
N GLU A 23 -5.74 -8.09 -1.53
CA GLU A 23 -6.02 -9.53 -1.67
C GLU A 23 -7.10 -9.77 -2.72
N GLN A 24 -8.23 -9.04 -2.67
CA GLN A 24 -9.29 -9.10 -3.67
C GLN A 24 -8.81 -8.73 -5.08
N LEU A 25 -7.93 -7.72 -5.20
CA LEU A 25 -7.34 -7.35 -6.49
C LEU A 25 -6.45 -8.47 -7.04
N ARG A 26 -5.69 -9.17 -6.20
CA ARG A 26 -4.82 -10.29 -6.63
C ARG A 26 -5.62 -11.52 -7.03
N GLU A 27 -6.63 -11.88 -6.26
CA GLU A 27 -7.51 -13.03 -6.58
C GLU A 27 -8.20 -12.89 -7.94
N ARG A 28 -8.41 -11.64 -8.37
CA ARG A 28 -9.04 -11.30 -9.65
C ARG A 28 -8.06 -10.97 -10.78
N ASP A 29 -6.76 -11.10 -10.53
CA ASP A 29 -5.71 -10.71 -11.47
C ASP A 29 -5.80 -9.23 -11.91
N LEU A 30 -6.24 -8.36 -11.00
CA LEU A 30 -6.41 -6.91 -11.20
C LEU A 30 -5.33 -6.08 -10.48
N ALA A 31 -4.43 -6.73 -9.75
CA ALA A 31 -3.29 -6.08 -9.12
C ALA A 31 -2.38 -5.47 -10.20
N CYS A 32 -1.86 -4.28 -9.95
CA CYS A 32 -0.99 -3.56 -10.88
C CYS A 32 0.23 -3.01 -10.17
N THR A 33 1.28 -2.78 -10.95
CA THR A 33 2.45 -2.02 -10.52
C THR A 33 2.23 -0.52 -10.72
N VAL A 34 3.01 0.27 -10.01
CA VAL A 34 2.92 1.73 -9.97
C VAL A 34 4.27 2.32 -10.33
N ALA A 35 4.30 3.31 -11.23
CA ALA A 35 5.53 4.05 -11.52
C ALA A 35 6.10 4.67 -10.24
N SER A 36 7.40 4.47 -10.01
CA SER A 36 8.06 4.87 -8.76
C SER A 36 7.90 6.36 -8.43
N ASP A 37 7.90 7.21 -9.45
CA ASP A 37 7.69 8.67 -9.36
C ASP A 37 6.23 9.08 -9.10
N ALA A 38 5.28 8.20 -9.36
CA ALA A 38 3.85 8.45 -9.18
C ALA A 38 3.32 7.98 -7.82
N VAL A 39 4.13 7.28 -7.01
CA VAL A 39 3.71 6.69 -5.73
C VAL A 39 3.15 7.76 -4.80
N GLU A 40 3.89 8.83 -4.53
CA GLU A 40 3.47 9.87 -3.58
C GLU A 40 2.15 10.52 -4.00
N ARG A 41 2.04 10.90 -5.27
CA ARG A 41 0.80 11.47 -5.82
C ARG A 41 -0.39 10.53 -5.66
N LYS A 42 -0.22 9.24 -5.94
CA LYS A 42 -1.29 8.24 -5.83
C LYS A 42 -1.70 7.98 -4.38
N VAL A 43 -0.75 8.05 -3.46
CA VAL A 43 -0.99 7.94 -2.02
C VAL A 43 -1.79 9.15 -1.50
N THR A 44 -1.50 10.35 -1.99
CA THR A 44 -2.32 11.54 -1.70
C THR A 44 -3.75 11.34 -2.20
N ILE A 45 -3.93 10.92 -3.47
CA ILE A 45 -5.27 10.68 -4.03
C ILE A 45 -6.01 9.59 -3.24
N PHE A 46 -5.33 8.50 -2.87
CA PHE A 46 -5.91 7.48 -1.99
C PHE A 46 -6.45 8.11 -0.71
N SER A 47 -5.63 8.92 -0.02
CA SER A 47 -6.01 9.57 1.23
C SER A 47 -7.23 10.48 1.06
N ASP A 48 -7.24 11.30 0.01
CA ASP A 48 -8.36 12.19 -0.33
C ASP A 48 -9.65 11.40 -0.61
N CYS A 49 -9.55 10.27 -1.32
CA CYS A 49 -10.68 9.38 -1.57
C CYS A 49 -11.23 8.81 -0.26
N VAL A 50 -10.37 8.30 0.63
CA VAL A 50 -10.79 7.75 1.92
C VAL A 50 -11.47 8.82 2.78
N GLU A 51 -10.87 10.01 2.90
CA GLU A 51 -11.40 11.11 3.70
C GLU A 51 -12.76 11.61 3.19
N ARG A 52 -12.98 11.55 1.87
CA ARG A 52 -14.23 12.00 1.23
C ARG A 52 -15.25 10.87 1.04
N GLY A 53 -14.94 9.65 1.47
CA GLY A 53 -15.81 8.48 1.34
C GLY A 53 -15.94 7.92 -0.08
N PHE A 54 -15.05 8.29 -1.00
CA PHE A 54 -15.00 7.74 -2.35
C PHE A 54 -14.22 6.43 -2.43
N THR A 55 -14.48 5.65 -3.48
CA THR A 55 -13.73 4.44 -3.79
C THR A 55 -12.43 4.80 -4.54
N PRO A 56 -11.24 4.51 -3.97
CA PRO A 56 -9.98 4.72 -4.67
C PRO A 56 -9.81 3.76 -5.86
N LEU A 57 -9.05 4.18 -6.87
CA LEU A 57 -8.68 3.35 -8.01
C LEU A 57 -7.64 2.28 -7.62
N ARG A 58 -7.59 1.19 -8.39
CA ARG A 58 -6.63 0.10 -8.17
C ARG A 58 -5.18 0.58 -7.99
N SER A 59 -4.72 1.54 -8.80
CA SER A 59 -3.34 2.03 -8.70
C SER A 59 -3.08 2.85 -7.44
N GLU A 60 -4.11 3.51 -6.89
CA GLU A 60 -4.02 4.27 -5.64
C GLU A 60 -3.99 3.31 -4.45
N ILE A 61 -4.82 2.26 -4.49
CA ILE A 61 -4.80 1.16 -3.52
C ILE A 61 -3.43 0.48 -3.50
N MET A 62 -2.86 0.15 -4.66
CA MET A 62 -1.55 -0.49 -4.75
C MET A 62 -0.41 0.41 -4.26
N ALA A 63 -0.45 1.71 -4.55
CA ALA A 63 0.53 2.68 -4.05
C ALA A 63 0.44 2.84 -2.53
N ALA A 64 -0.78 2.97 -1.98
CA ALA A 64 -1.03 3.03 -0.55
C ALA A 64 -0.53 1.77 0.17
N TYR A 65 -0.78 0.58 -0.40
CA TYR A 65 -0.31 -0.69 0.16
C TYR A 65 1.22 -0.77 0.18
N TYR A 66 1.88 -0.37 -0.91
CA TYR A 66 3.35 -0.30 -0.96
C TYR A 66 3.91 0.57 0.16
N VAL A 67 3.37 1.77 0.35
CA VAL A 67 3.81 2.69 1.42
C VAL A 67 3.53 2.10 2.80
N ALA A 68 2.35 1.52 3.02
CA ALA A 68 2.01 0.89 4.30
C ALA A 68 2.98 -0.25 4.68
N GLU A 69 3.34 -1.12 3.74
CA GLU A 69 4.33 -2.20 3.97
C GLU A 69 5.75 -1.65 4.17
N ARG A 70 6.15 -0.65 3.39
CA ARG A 70 7.47 -0.01 3.51
C ARG A 70 7.62 0.64 4.89
N ASP A 71 6.61 1.37 5.32
CA ASP A 71 6.60 2.08 6.59
C ASP A 71 6.55 1.08 7.75
N ALA A 72 5.75 0.02 7.66
CA ALA A 72 5.74 -1.06 8.65
C ALA A 72 7.10 -1.78 8.76
N THR A 73 7.79 -1.98 7.63
CA THR A 73 9.14 -2.56 7.62
C THR A 73 10.16 -1.63 8.26
N THR A 74 10.05 -0.32 7.99
CA THR A 74 10.90 0.71 8.59
C THR A 74 10.69 0.78 10.11
N GLU A 75 9.44 0.75 10.56
CA GLU A 75 9.11 0.72 11.99
C GLU A 75 9.61 -0.55 12.68
N ALA A 76 9.59 -1.70 12.01
CA ALA A 76 10.17 -2.93 12.55
C ALA A 76 11.69 -2.79 12.75
N PHE A 77 12.38 -2.12 11.83
CA PHE A 77 13.80 -1.82 11.96
C PHE A 77 14.07 -0.83 13.10
N ASP A 78 13.31 0.26 13.17
CA ASP A 78 13.45 1.28 14.22
C ASP A 78 13.23 0.70 15.63
N ARG A 79 12.40 -0.33 15.75
CA ARG A 79 12.16 -1.08 16.99
C ARG A 79 13.18 -2.18 17.28
N GLY A 80 14.18 -2.37 16.42
CA GLY A 80 15.19 -3.41 16.55
C GLY A 80 14.66 -4.84 16.32
N LEU A 81 13.51 -5.00 15.66
CA LEU A 81 12.91 -6.31 15.37
C LEU A 81 13.52 -7.00 14.14
N ILE A 82 14.17 -6.22 13.27
CA ILE A 82 14.90 -6.71 12.10
C ILE A 82 16.23 -6.01 11.97
N THR A 83 17.17 -6.66 11.29
CA THR A 83 18.48 -6.10 10.95
C THR A 83 18.40 -5.16 9.75
N ARG A 84 19.47 -4.37 9.53
CA ARG A 84 19.60 -3.50 8.35
C ARG A 84 19.58 -4.31 7.04
N GLY A 85 20.24 -5.45 6.99
CA GLY A 85 20.24 -6.31 5.79
C GLY A 85 18.84 -6.86 5.46
N GLU A 86 18.05 -7.18 6.48
CA GLU A 86 16.65 -7.58 6.31
C GLU A 86 15.76 -6.42 5.84
N LEU A 87 15.97 -5.20 6.37
CA LEU A 87 15.27 -4.00 5.90
C LEU A 87 15.50 -3.78 4.41
N GLU A 88 16.76 -3.75 3.98
CA GLU A 88 17.16 -3.53 2.58
C GLU A 88 16.59 -4.62 1.67
N THR A 89 16.67 -5.89 2.10
CA THR A 89 16.12 -7.03 1.34
C THR A 89 14.61 -6.94 1.18
N ARG A 90 13.88 -6.63 2.26
CA ARG A 90 12.41 -6.52 2.25
C ARG A 90 11.95 -5.33 1.43
N GLN A 91 12.59 -4.16 1.56
CA GLN A 91 12.27 -2.99 0.75
C GLN A 91 12.55 -3.22 -0.74
N ALA A 92 13.66 -3.88 -1.08
CA ALA A 92 13.96 -4.25 -2.47
C ALA A 92 12.97 -5.27 -3.03
N ALA A 93 12.49 -6.22 -2.22
CA ALA A 93 11.44 -7.16 -2.62
C ALA A 93 10.09 -6.46 -2.82
N LEU A 94 9.74 -5.51 -1.95
CA LEU A 94 8.55 -4.68 -2.11
C LEU A 94 8.61 -3.85 -3.39
N ALA A 95 9.72 -3.14 -3.63
CA ALA A 95 9.89 -2.34 -4.84
C ALA A 95 9.70 -3.19 -6.11
N ARG A 96 10.36 -4.35 -6.19
CA ARG A 96 10.23 -5.28 -7.33
C ARG A 96 8.80 -5.78 -7.57
N ARG A 97 8.00 -5.90 -6.51
CA ARG A 97 6.65 -6.45 -6.58
C ARG A 97 5.59 -5.39 -6.95
N PHE A 98 5.82 -4.15 -6.57
CA PHE A 98 4.80 -3.09 -6.65
C PHE A 98 5.16 -1.95 -7.59
N LEU A 99 6.44 -1.78 -7.92
CA LEU A 99 6.90 -0.64 -8.70
C LEU A 99 7.33 -1.03 -10.11
N THR A 100 7.20 -0.08 -11.02
CA THR A 100 7.82 -0.07 -12.36
C THR A 100 8.76 1.10 -12.51
#